data_AF-A0A2W7RGF6-F1
#
_entry.id   AF-A0A2W7RGF6-F1
#
_cell.length_a   1.000
_cell.length_b   1.000
_cell.length_c   1.000
_cell.angle_alpha   90.00
_cell.angle_beta   90.00
_cell.angle_gamma   90.00
#
_symmetry.space_group_name_H-M   'P 1'
#
loop_
_entity.id
_entity.type
_entity.pdbx_description
1 polymer ?
#
loop_
_entity_poly.entity_id
_entity_poly.type
_entity_poly.pdbx_seq_one_letter_code
_entity_poly.pdbx_strand_id
1 'polypeptide(L)'
;MTSYARNIAPASEELRILVVDHHALICETLAAALNMESGIYAESATSLHAAHDRIDETARFDVVLLDYEVTGMDGMNGLRHLIDKTDSAVVLFASSANPMIVERAIAAGAGGFIPKTLPFRALKHALRLVAEGVLYLPAQHMRPTAEDNTTEIDLTPREMRVLGFLCEGMQNKEIGRELGLEDGIIKMDVRSICRKMGARNRTQIVIEAMKRGLPDILLSGQLSSE
;
A
#
# COMPACT_ATOMS: atom_id res chain seq x y z
N MET A 1 -15.09 36.64 -32.48
CA MET A 1 -13.75 36.36 -31.94
C MET A 1 -13.93 35.40 -30.77
N THR A 2 -13.99 34.11 -31.11
CA THR A 2 -14.58 33.05 -30.30
C THR A 2 -13.64 32.58 -29.19
N SER A 3 -14.21 32.53 -28.00
CA SER A 3 -13.81 31.85 -26.77
C SER A 3 -12.90 30.63 -26.97
N TYR A 4 -11.75 30.62 -26.29
CA TYR A 4 -10.95 29.41 -26.02
C TYR A 4 -10.86 29.23 -24.50
N ALA A 5 -12.02 28.97 -23.87
CA ALA A 5 -12.04 28.40 -22.54
C ALA A 5 -11.41 27.00 -22.62
N ARG A 6 -10.16 26.90 -22.16
CA ARG A 6 -9.47 25.64 -21.94
C ARG A 6 -10.27 24.90 -20.86
N ASN A 7 -11.09 23.95 -21.30
CA ASN A 7 -11.84 23.06 -20.43
C ASN A 7 -10.83 22.11 -19.76
N ILE A 8 -10.26 22.54 -18.63
CA ILE A 8 -9.50 21.66 -17.75
C ILE A 8 -10.58 20.90 -16.96
N ALA A 9 -10.92 19.71 -17.43
CA ALA A 9 -11.70 18.78 -16.63
C ALA A 9 -10.99 18.59 -15.28
N PRO A 10 -11.67 18.72 -14.13
CA PRO A 10 -11.03 18.45 -12.85
C PRO A 10 -10.72 16.95 -12.79
N ALA A 11 -9.44 16.61 -12.75
CA ALA A 11 -9.02 15.30 -12.25
C ALA A 11 -9.22 15.33 -10.73
N SER A 12 -10.39 14.89 -10.28
CA SER A 12 -10.63 14.61 -8.86
C SER A 12 -11.17 13.19 -8.76
N GLU A 13 -10.28 12.20 -8.90
CA GLU A 13 -10.58 10.89 -8.34
C GLU A 13 -10.70 11.08 -6.83
N GLU A 14 -11.93 11.01 -6.35
CA GLU A 14 -12.28 11.04 -4.94
C GLU A 14 -11.54 9.92 -4.22
N LEU A 15 -10.82 10.24 -3.15
CA LEU A 15 -10.01 9.26 -2.41
C LEU A 15 -10.94 8.23 -1.75
N ARG A 16 -10.89 6.97 -2.17
CA ARG A 16 -11.77 5.90 -1.66
C ARG A 16 -11.09 5.13 -0.54
N ILE A 17 -11.71 5.10 0.63
CA ILE A 17 -11.15 4.51 1.84
C ILE A 17 -12.09 3.45 2.40
N LEU A 18 -11.56 2.29 2.74
CA LEU A 18 -12.27 1.28 3.52
C LEU A 18 -11.74 1.29 4.95
N VAL A 19 -12.59 1.62 5.92
CA VAL A 19 -12.26 1.54 7.34
C VAL A 19 -12.66 0.17 7.87
N VAL A 20 -11.73 -0.56 8.48
CA VAL A 20 -11.99 -1.90 9.02
C VAL A 20 -11.68 -1.90 10.52
N ASP A 21 -12.69 -1.94 11.38
CA ASP A 21 -12.56 -1.98 12.84
C ASP A 21 -13.68 -2.83 13.45
N HIS A 22 -13.38 -3.67 14.44
CA HIS A 22 -14.36 -4.54 15.07
C HIS A 22 -15.42 -3.77 15.88
N HIS A 23 -15.16 -2.51 16.23
CA HIS A 23 -16.12 -1.63 16.87
C HIS A 23 -16.96 -0.87 15.83
N ALA A 24 -18.23 -1.25 15.70
CA ALA A 24 -19.19 -0.60 14.79
C ALA A 24 -19.25 0.93 14.96
N LEU A 25 -19.29 1.43 16.19
CA LEU A 25 -19.34 2.87 16.48
C LEU A 25 -18.10 3.61 15.96
N ILE A 26 -16.91 3.01 16.07
CA ILE A 26 -15.67 3.61 15.57
C ILE A 26 -15.70 3.66 14.05
N CYS A 27 -16.06 2.53 13.41
CA CYS A 27 -16.24 2.42 11.97
C CYS A 27 -17.17 3.50 11.41
N GLU A 28 -18.37 3.61 11.97
CA GLU A 28 -19.38 4.58 11.54
C GLU A 28 -18.93 6.01 11.75
N THR A 29 -18.39 6.32 12.93
CA THR A 29 -17.94 7.68 13.26
C THR A 29 -16.79 8.11 12.37
N LEU A 30 -15.80 7.23 12.15
CA LEU A 30 -14.62 7.56 11.35
C LEU A 30 -14.97 7.68 9.87
N ALA A 31 -15.77 6.76 9.33
CA ALA A 31 -16.24 6.85 7.95
C ALA A 31 -17.11 8.11 7.74
N ALA A 32 -18.02 8.42 8.65
CA ALA A 32 -18.83 9.64 8.58
C ALA A 32 -17.95 10.90 8.61
N ALA A 33 -16.98 10.98 9.51
CA ALA A 33 -16.07 12.10 9.60
C ALA A 33 -15.20 12.25 8.33
N LEU A 34 -14.73 11.15 7.75
CA LEU A 34 -13.98 11.16 6.49
C LEU A 34 -14.85 11.63 5.31
N ASN A 35 -16.11 11.19 5.23
CA ASN A 35 -17.06 11.61 4.19
C ASN A 35 -17.47 13.09 4.28
N MET A 36 -17.26 13.76 5.42
CA MET A 36 -17.46 15.21 5.53
C MET A 36 -16.37 16.02 4.82
N GLU A 37 -15.26 15.37 4.45
CA GLU A 37 -14.11 16.02 3.83
C GLU A 37 -14.23 15.97 2.31
N SER A 38 -13.92 17.08 1.65
CA SER A 38 -14.01 17.16 0.21
C SER A 38 -13.03 16.20 -0.47
N GLY A 39 -13.56 15.41 -1.41
CA GLY A 39 -12.77 14.46 -2.20
C GLY A 39 -12.26 13.27 -1.39
N ILE A 40 -12.99 12.85 -0.36
CA ILE A 40 -12.83 11.56 0.34
C ILE A 40 -14.18 10.86 0.36
N TYR A 41 -14.20 9.60 -0.06
CA TYR A 41 -15.32 8.69 0.09
C TYR A 41 -14.89 7.52 0.96
N ALA A 42 -15.59 7.30 2.08
CA ALA A 42 -15.26 6.28 3.05
C ALA A 42 -16.43 5.31 3.27
N GLU A 43 -16.14 4.02 3.13
CA GLU A 43 -17.00 2.92 3.59
C GLU A 43 -16.38 2.28 4.84
N SER A 44 -17.18 1.49 5.57
CA SER A 44 -16.70 0.77 6.74
C SER A 44 -17.11 -0.70 6.73
N ALA A 45 -16.31 -1.52 7.40
CA ALA A 45 -16.54 -2.94 7.62
C ALA A 45 -16.16 -3.32 9.05
N THR A 46 -16.97 -4.16 9.70
CA THR A 46 -16.77 -4.52 11.11
C THR A 46 -15.96 -5.80 11.32
N SER A 47 -15.46 -6.41 10.24
CA SER A 47 -14.66 -7.63 10.28
C SER A 47 -13.86 -7.78 8.98
N LEU A 48 -12.86 -8.67 8.98
CA LEU A 48 -12.15 -9.04 7.76
C LEU A 48 -13.09 -9.61 6.70
N HIS A 49 -14.06 -10.46 7.10
CA HIS A 49 -15.02 -11.04 6.15
C HIS A 49 -15.87 -9.96 5.48
N ALA A 50 -16.44 -9.04 6.26
CA ALA A 50 -17.19 -7.91 5.71
C ALA A 50 -16.31 -6.98 4.86
N ALA A 51 -15.02 -6.84 5.20
CA ALA A 51 -14.08 -6.07 4.39
C ALA A 51 -13.83 -6.75 3.03
N HIS A 52 -13.71 -8.08 3.01
CA HIS A 52 -13.60 -8.85 1.77
C HIS A 52 -14.84 -8.67 0.89
N ASP A 53 -16.04 -8.79 1.46
CA ASP A 53 -17.29 -8.59 0.72
C ASP A 53 -17.35 -7.19 0.11
N ARG A 54 -16.96 -6.16 0.87
CA ARG A 54 -16.89 -4.77 0.38
C ARG A 54 -15.87 -4.58 -0.74
N ILE A 55 -14.72 -5.22 -0.63
CA ILE A 55 -13.69 -5.18 -1.69
C ILE A 55 -14.18 -5.86 -2.96
N ASP A 56 -14.98 -6.92 -2.85
CA ASP A 56 -15.55 -7.63 -3.99
C ASP A 56 -16.73 -6.88 -4.63
N GLU A 57 -17.53 -6.15 -3.84
CA GLU A 57 -18.70 -5.38 -4.29
C GLU A 57 -18.34 -4.01 -4.91
N THR A 58 -17.29 -3.36 -4.39
CA THR A 58 -16.93 -1.98 -4.77
C THR A 58 -15.78 -1.95 -5.77
N ALA A 59 -15.91 -1.15 -6.83
CA ALA A 59 -14.98 -1.13 -7.97
C ALA A 59 -13.50 -0.97 -7.59
N ARG A 60 -13.16 -0.13 -6.59
CA ARG A 60 -11.81 0.01 -6.04
C ARG A 60 -11.79 0.83 -4.74
N PHE A 61 -10.86 0.51 -3.83
CA PHE A 61 -10.40 1.40 -2.77
C PHE A 61 -8.95 1.83 -3.05
N ASP A 62 -8.55 3.01 -2.56
CA ASP A 62 -7.16 3.47 -2.62
C ASP A 62 -6.42 3.07 -1.34
N VAL A 63 -7.12 3.13 -0.20
CA VAL A 63 -6.56 2.81 1.11
C VAL A 63 -7.53 1.94 1.90
N VAL A 64 -7.02 0.85 2.48
CA VAL A 64 -7.72 0.08 3.51
C VAL A 64 -7.09 0.42 4.85
N LEU A 65 -7.84 1.11 5.72
CA LEU A 65 -7.42 1.44 7.07
C LEU A 65 -7.86 0.31 8.01
N LEU A 66 -6.95 -0.60 8.31
CA LEU A 66 -7.20 -1.83 9.06
C LEU A 66 -6.84 -1.67 10.54
N ASP A 67 -7.81 -1.83 11.42
CA ASP A 67 -7.59 -1.94 12.85
C ASP A 67 -6.71 -3.13 13.20
N TYR A 68 -5.71 -2.91 14.05
CA TYR A 68 -4.79 -3.96 14.49
C TYR A 68 -5.52 -5.09 15.21
N GLU A 69 -6.53 -4.82 16.03
CA GLU A 69 -7.21 -5.86 16.81
C GLU A 69 -8.07 -6.78 15.92
N VAL A 70 -8.45 -6.33 14.72
CA VAL A 70 -9.17 -7.13 13.71
C VAL A 70 -8.26 -8.15 13.00
N THR A 71 -6.94 -8.01 13.07
CA THR A 71 -5.98 -8.85 12.32
C THR A 71 -5.91 -10.32 12.76
N GLY A 72 -6.52 -10.69 13.89
CA GLY A 72 -6.64 -12.05 14.40
C GLY A 72 -5.52 -12.51 15.35
N MET A 73 -5.57 -13.77 15.79
CA MET A 73 -4.73 -14.35 16.87
C MET A 73 -3.22 -14.31 16.63
N ASP A 74 -2.77 -14.16 15.37
CA ASP A 74 -1.35 -14.06 15.01
C ASP A 74 -0.92 -12.60 14.70
N GLY A 75 -1.82 -11.64 14.93
CA GLY A 75 -1.60 -10.20 14.81
C GLY A 75 -1.39 -9.64 13.39
N MET A 76 -1.08 -10.49 12.40
CA MET A 76 -0.68 -10.02 11.05
C MET A 76 -1.31 -10.81 9.90
N ASN A 77 -2.01 -11.92 10.16
CA ASN A 77 -2.60 -12.73 9.09
C ASN A 77 -3.71 -11.96 8.36
N GLY A 78 -4.58 -11.26 9.09
CA GLY A 78 -5.61 -10.41 8.48
C GLY A 78 -5.03 -9.32 7.58
N LEU A 79 -3.90 -8.73 7.97
CA LEU A 79 -3.16 -7.77 7.15
C LEU A 79 -2.68 -8.40 5.84
N ARG A 80 -2.02 -9.57 5.90
CA ARG A 80 -1.53 -10.28 4.71
C ARG A 80 -2.68 -10.68 3.78
N HIS A 81 -3.76 -11.23 4.33
CA HIS A 81 -4.93 -11.60 3.54
C HIS A 81 -5.54 -10.41 2.79
N LEU A 82 -5.61 -9.24 3.41
CA LEU A 82 -6.09 -8.04 2.74
C LEU A 82 -5.09 -7.55 1.69
N ILE A 83 -3.79 -7.54 1.98
CA ILE A 83 -2.74 -7.18 1.00
C ILE A 83 -2.78 -8.09 -0.23
N ASP A 84 -3.04 -9.38 -0.05
CA ASP A 84 -3.11 -10.34 -1.15
C ASP A 84 -4.42 -10.26 -1.93
N LYS A 85 -5.51 -9.85 -1.27
CA LYS A 85 -6.85 -9.75 -1.87
C LYS A 85 -7.06 -8.44 -2.62
N THR A 86 -6.55 -7.34 -2.08
CA THR A 86 -6.81 -6.00 -2.60
C THR A 86 -5.55 -5.36 -3.14
N ASP A 87 -5.81 -4.48 -4.07
CA ASP A 87 -4.84 -3.68 -4.76
C ASP A 87 -4.59 -2.34 -4.06
N SER A 88 -5.43 -2.05 -3.06
CA SER A 88 -5.35 -0.87 -2.21
C SER A 88 -4.10 -0.89 -1.32
N ALA A 89 -3.62 0.29 -0.91
CA ALA A 89 -2.64 0.37 0.16
C ALA A 89 -3.28 -0.03 1.50
N VAL A 90 -2.84 -1.11 2.12
CA VAL A 90 -3.35 -1.54 3.44
C VAL A 90 -2.53 -0.89 4.54
N VAL A 91 -3.16 -0.06 5.35
CA VAL A 91 -2.54 0.70 6.45
C VAL A 91 -3.01 0.14 7.78
N LEU A 92 -2.07 -0.16 8.66
CA LEU A 92 -2.40 -0.61 10.01
C LEU A 92 -2.76 0.59 10.89
N PHE A 93 -3.90 0.51 11.57
CA PHE A 93 -4.45 1.52 12.48
C PHE A 93 -4.47 0.96 13.90
N ALA A 94 -3.61 1.47 14.80
CA ALA A 94 -3.39 0.82 16.09
C ALA A 94 -3.38 1.81 17.26
N SER A 95 -3.93 1.40 18.41
CA SER A 95 -3.96 2.21 19.63
C SER A 95 -2.56 2.52 20.18
N SER A 96 -1.57 1.66 19.91
CA SER A 96 -0.18 1.86 20.31
C SER A 96 0.77 1.63 19.13
N ALA A 97 1.83 2.43 19.04
CA ALA A 97 2.89 2.30 18.04
C ALA A 97 4.08 1.51 18.59
N ASN A 98 3.85 0.25 18.96
CA ASN A 98 4.93 -0.64 19.42
C ASN A 98 5.91 -0.90 18.25
N PRO A 99 7.22 -0.64 18.39
CA PRO A 99 8.20 -0.80 17.32
C PRO A 99 8.18 -2.19 16.65
N MET A 100 8.01 -3.26 17.43
CA MET A 100 7.97 -4.61 16.91
C MET A 100 6.74 -4.86 16.02
N ILE A 101 5.61 -4.22 16.31
CA ILE A 101 4.40 -4.32 15.49
C ILE A 101 4.58 -3.52 14.19
N VAL A 102 5.18 -2.33 14.29
CA VAL A 102 5.49 -1.50 13.12
C VAL A 102 6.42 -2.25 12.16
N GLU A 103 7.52 -2.81 12.66
CA GLU A 103 8.47 -3.60 11.84
C GLU A 103 7.79 -4.79 11.18
N ARG A 104 6.99 -5.56 11.93
CA ARG A 104 6.22 -6.68 11.36
C ARG A 104 5.23 -6.22 10.29
N ALA A 105 4.61 -5.05 10.46
CA ALA A 105 3.64 -4.52 9.50
C ALA A 105 4.31 -4.14 8.19
N ILE A 106 5.48 -3.52 8.26
CA ILE A 106 6.28 -3.21 7.08
C ILE A 106 6.77 -4.48 6.39
N ALA A 107 7.31 -5.45 7.14
CA ALA A 107 7.75 -6.73 6.58
C ALA A 107 6.60 -7.52 5.93
N ALA A 108 5.37 -7.37 6.43
CA ALA A 108 4.17 -7.97 5.84
C ALA A 108 3.66 -7.21 4.59
N GLY A 109 4.22 -6.02 4.30
CA GLY A 109 3.89 -5.21 3.13
C GLY A 109 2.82 -4.15 3.34
N ALA A 110 2.60 -3.70 4.58
CA ALA A 110 1.69 -2.59 4.85
C ALA A 110 2.13 -1.31 4.11
N GLY A 111 1.15 -0.60 3.52
CA GLY A 111 1.32 0.73 2.94
C GLY A 111 1.57 1.83 3.99
N GLY A 112 1.45 1.50 5.28
CA GLY A 112 1.80 2.39 6.38
C GLY A 112 1.34 1.89 7.74
N PHE A 113 1.72 2.64 8.77
CA PHE A 113 1.28 2.46 10.15
C PHE A 113 0.82 3.80 10.72
N ILE A 114 -0.43 3.89 11.14
CA ILE A 114 -1.02 5.10 11.72
C ILE A 114 -1.49 4.81 13.15
N PRO A 115 -1.02 5.56 14.16
CA PRO A 115 -1.54 5.41 15.52
C PRO A 115 -2.94 6.03 15.63
N LYS A 116 -3.86 5.40 16.37
CA LYS A 116 -5.21 5.93 16.66
C LYS A 116 -5.18 7.25 17.43
N THR A 117 -4.06 7.56 18.09
CA THR A 117 -3.82 8.84 18.76
C THR A 117 -3.49 9.98 17.80
N LEU A 118 -3.29 9.70 16.50
CA LEU A 118 -3.03 10.73 15.50
C LEU A 118 -4.27 11.64 15.37
N PRO A 119 -4.13 12.97 15.48
CA PRO A 119 -5.26 13.87 15.32
C PRO A 119 -5.92 13.69 13.95
N PHE A 120 -7.26 13.74 13.90
CA PHE A 120 -8.03 13.51 12.67
C PHE A 120 -7.54 14.37 11.49
N ARG A 121 -7.18 15.64 11.72
CA ARG A 121 -6.59 16.50 10.68
C ARG A 121 -5.34 15.90 10.03
N ALA A 122 -4.47 15.28 10.81
CA ALA A 122 -3.24 14.67 10.33
C ALA A 122 -3.49 13.29 9.72
N LEU A 123 -4.48 12.54 10.22
CA LEU A 123 -4.93 11.28 9.62
C LEU A 123 -5.33 11.46 8.15
N LYS A 124 -6.11 12.49 7.83
CA LYS A 124 -6.50 12.80 6.44
C LYS A 124 -5.30 13.01 5.51
N HIS A 125 -4.30 13.76 5.98
CA HIS A 125 -3.09 13.99 5.21
C HIS A 125 -2.27 12.70 5.06
N ALA A 126 -2.16 11.90 6.12
CA ALA A 126 -1.48 10.61 6.07
C ALA A 126 -2.14 9.66 5.06
N LEU A 127 -3.47 9.57 5.04
CA LEU A 127 -4.22 8.74 4.10
C LEU A 127 -4.00 9.18 2.65
N ARG A 128 -3.97 10.50 2.37
CA ARG A 128 -3.63 11.02 1.03
C ARG A 128 -2.21 10.67 0.61
N LEU A 129 -1.24 10.82 1.51
CA LEU A 129 0.15 10.45 1.23
C LEU A 129 0.28 8.95 0.93
N VAL A 130 -0.41 8.09 1.70
CA VAL A 130 -0.41 6.65 1.45
C VAL A 130 -1.06 6.31 0.12
N ALA A 131 -2.18 6.96 -0.24
CA ALA A 131 -2.81 6.79 -1.54
C ALA A 131 -1.89 7.20 -2.70
N GLU A 132 -0.99 8.16 -2.47
CA GLU A 132 0.06 8.54 -3.43
C GLU A 132 1.27 7.57 -3.46
N GLY A 133 1.26 6.54 -2.61
CA GLY A 133 2.30 5.51 -2.48
C GLY A 133 3.42 5.89 -1.52
N VAL A 134 3.23 6.93 -0.71
CA VAL A 134 4.19 7.32 0.33
C VAL A 134 3.96 6.47 1.57
N LEU A 135 5.01 5.74 1.98
CA LEU A 135 4.96 4.96 3.20
C LEU A 135 4.85 5.90 4.40
N TYR A 136 3.75 5.79 5.16
CA TYR A 136 3.56 6.57 6.37
C TYR A 136 3.97 5.77 7.61
N LEU A 137 4.89 6.33 8.41
CA LEU A 137 5.36 5.76 9.67
C LEU A 137 5.40 6.83 10.77
N PRO A 138 5.17 6.49 12.04
CA PRO A 138 5.40 7.42 13.15
C PRO A 138 6.87 7.87 13.18
N ALA A 139 7.13 9.15 13.46
CA ALA A 139 8.46 9.76 13.38
C ALA A 139 9.57 9.00 14.14
N GLN A 140 9.24 8.38 15.28
CA GLN A 140 10.17 7.57 16.07
C GLN A 140 10.66 6.28 15.37
N HIS A 141 10.00 5.88 14.28
CA HIS A 141 10.35 4.72 13.44
C HIS A 141 10.91 5.14 12.08
N MET A 142 10.96 6.44 11.78
CA MET A 142 11.75 6.95 10.66
C MET A 142 13.23 6.93 11.09
N ARG A 143 13.86 5.76 11.07
CA ARG A 143 15.32 5.70 11.16
C ARG A 143 15.88 6.39 9.91
N PRO A 144 16.83 7.34 10.02
CA PRO A 144 17.63 7.71 8.87
C PRO A 144 18.40 6.45 8.46
N THR A 145 18.14 5.92 7.26
CA THR A 145 18.96 4.87 6.66
C THR A 145 20.30 5.49 6.24
N ALA A 146 21.13 5.77 7.23
CA ALA A 146 22.56 5.93 7.05
C ALA A 146 23.23 4.72 7.69
N GLU A 147 23.93 3.97 6.85
CA GLU A 147 24.90 2.93 7.23
C GLU A 147 24.32 1.60 7.72
N ASP A 148 24.02 0.70 6.79
CA ASP A 148 24.43 -0.70 6.94
C ASP A 148 24.70 -1.33 5.56
N ASN A 149 25.98 -1.65 5.33
CA ASN A 149 26.50 -2.33 4.14
C ASN A 149 26.23 -3.84 4.24
N THR A 150 24.97 -4.27 4.21
CA THR A 150 24.64 -5.68 3.93
C THR A 150 23.43 -5.80 2.99
N THR A 151 23.52 -6.79 2.14
CA THR A 151 22.82 -7.00 0.87
C THR A 151 21.38 -7.48 1.03
N GLU A 152 20.57 -6.93 1.94
CA GLU A 152 19.15 -7.26 2.05
C GLU A 152 18.30 -6.04 1.70
N ILE A 153 17.77 -6.04 0.46
CA ILE A 153 16.75 -5.08 0.08
C ILE A 153 15.43 -5.63 0.60
N ASP A 154 14.81 -4.90 1.52
CA ASP A 154 13.55 -5.26 2.15
C ASP A 154 12.36 -5.00 1.20
N LEU A 155 12.31 -5.75 0.10
CA LEU A 155 11.20 -5.77 -0.85
C LEU A 155 10.11 -6.72 -0.35
N THR A 156 8.86 -6.29 -0.40
CA THR A 156 7.72 -7.15 -0.07
C THR A 156 7.57 -8.28 -1.11
N PRO A 157 6.87 -9.39 -0.80
CA PRO A 157 6.61 -10.45 -1.78
C PRO A 157 5.95 -9.93 -3.07
N ARG A 158 5.08 -8.92 -2.95
CA ARG A 158 4.45 -8.24 -4.08
C ARG A 158 5.46 -7.41 -4.88
N GLU A 159 6.25 -6.57 -4.21
CA GLU A 159 7.31 -5.77 -4.87
C GLU A 159 8.35 -6.66 -5.55
N MET A 160 8.65 -7.82 -4.97
CA MET A 160 9.54 -8.82 -5.56
C MET A 160 8.99 -9.42 -6.85
N ARG A 161 7.68 -9.74 -6.90
CA ARG A 161 7.00 -10.17 -8.13
C ARG A 161 7.02 -9.08 -9.20
N VAL A 162 6.69 -7.85 -8.81
CA VAL A 162 6.74 -6.68 -9.71
C VAL A 162 8.17 -6.50 -10.24
N LEU A 163 9.19 -6.59 -9.38
CA LEU A 163 10.59 -6.53 -9.78
C LEU A 163 10.97 -7.60 -10.81
N GLY A 164 10.48 -8.83 -10.65
CA GLY A 164 10.65 -9.90 -11.63
C GLY A 164 10.15 -9.50 -13.02
N PHE A 165 8.89 -9.06 -13.11
CA PHE A 165 8.31 -8.61 -14.38
C PHE A 165 8.98 -7.35 -14.95
N LEU A 166 9.50 -6.46 -14.08
CA LEU A 166 10.32 -5.33 -14.52
C LEU A 166 11.62 -5.80 -15.18
N CYS A 167 12.25 -6.85 -14.65
CA CYS A 167 13.46 -7.43 -15.22
C CYS A 167 13.19 -8.14 -16.55
N GLU A 168 11.98 -8.66 -16.75
CA GLU A 168 11.51 -9.21 -18.03
C GLU A 168 11.12 -8.12 -19.05
N GLY A 169 11.14 -6.84 -18.66
CA GLY A 169 10.84 -5.72 -19.55
C GLY A 169 9.35 -5.45 -19.77
N MET A 170 8.47 -6.10 -19.02
CA MET A 170 7.02 -5.88 -19.10
C MET A 170 6.68 -4.43 -18.74
N GLN A 171 5.65 -3.87 -19.36
CA GLN A 171 5.10 -2.56 -19.03
C GLN A 171 4.11 -2.64 -17.86
N ASN A 172 3.86 -1.52 -17.18
CA ASN A 172 2.99 -1.53 -16.00
C ASN A 172 1.57 -2.05 -16.29
N LYS A 173 1.03 -1.79 -17.48
CA LYS A 173 -0.26 -2.31 -17.93
C LYS A 173 -0.25 -3.84 -18.11
N GLU A 174 0.88 -4.40 -18.53
CA GLU A 174 1.06 -5.84 -18.74
C GLU A 174 1.27 -6.54 -17.40
N ILE A 175 2.08 -5.96 -16.51
CA ILE A 175 2.27 -6.41 -15.13
C ILE A 175 0.94 -6.39 -14.37
N GLY A 176 0.17 -5.31 -14.54
CA GLY A 176 -1.17 -5.20 -13.98
C GLY A 176 -2.06 -6.33 -14.46
N ARG A 177 -2.11 -6.60 -15.76
CA ARG A 177 -2.88 -7.73 -16.31
C ARG A 177 -2.46 -9.08 -15.72
N GLU A 178 -1.15 -9.30 -15.55
CA GLU A 178 -0.60 -10.56 -15.04
C GLU A 178 -0.93 -10.77 -13.56
N LEU A 179 -0.95 -9.69 -12.79
CA LEU A 179 -1.24 -9.74 -11.35
C LEU A 179 -2.73 -9.55 -11.03
N GLY A 180 -3.58 -9.25 -12.03
CA GLY A 180 -4.99 -8.88 -11.82
C GLY A 180 -5.18 -7.47 -11.24
N LEU A 181 -4.23 -6.57 -11.50
CA LEU A 181 -4.10 -5.27 -10.88
C LEU A 181 -4.16 -4.09 -11.85
N GLU A 182 -4.57 -2.92 -11.38
CA GLU A 182 -4.61 -1.70 -12.21
C GLU A 182 -3.23 -1.07 -12.41
N ASP A 183 -3.01 -0.44 -13.58
CA ASP A 183 -1.75 0.26 -13.93
C ASP A 183 -1.35 1.34 -12.90
N GLY A 184 -2.35 1.99 -12.28
CA GLY A 184 -2.12 2.97 -11.22
C GLY A 184 -1.33 2.39 -10.04
N ILE A 185 -1.54 1.11 -9.74
CA ILE A 185 -1.04 0.46 -8.55
C ILE A 185 0.34 -0.14 -8.82
N ILE A 186 0.55 -0.67 -10.02
CA ILE A 186 1.89 -1.03 -10.47
C ILE A 186 2.82 0.19 -10.47
N LYS A 187 2.32 1.39 -10.81
CA LYS A 187 3.13 2.62 -10.69
C LYS A 187 3.54 2.90 -9.24
N MET A 188 2.70 2.57 -8.26
CA MET A 188 3.01 2.73 -6.84
C MET A 188 4.08 1.72 -6.40
N ASP A 189 3.93 0.45 -6.77
CA ASP A 189 4.92 -0.59 -6.49
C ASP A 189 6.29 -0.24 -7.09
N VAL A 190 6.32 0.20 -8.35
CA VAL A 190 7.56 0.64 -9.03
C VAL A 190 8.21 1.81 -8.30
N ARG A 191 7.44 2.77 -7.78
CA ARG A 191 7.98 3.91 -7.01
C ARG A 191 8.53 3.46 -5.66
N SER A 192 7.84 2.54 -4.98
CA SER A 192 8.33 1.97 -3.71
C SER A 192 9.64 1.22 -3.92
N ILE A 193 9.72 0.40 -4.97
CA ILE A 193 10.93 -0.32 -5.38
C ILE A 193 12.07 0.67 -5.70
N CYS A 194 11.80 1.75 -6.45
CA CYS A 194 12.78 2.82 -6.69
C CYS A 194 13.37 3.35 -5.38
N ARG A 195 12.52 3.69 -4.41
CA ARG A 195 12.95 4.21 -3.10
C ARG A 195 13.81 3.20 -2.35
N LYS A 196 13.38 1.95 -2.27
CA LYS A 196 14.05 0.88 -1.53
C LYS A 196 15.38 0.44 -2.17
N MET A 197 15.46 0.48 -3.50
CA MET A 197 16.66 0.13 -4.26
C MET A 197 17.63 1.31 -4.45
N GLY A 198 17.29 2.51 -3.97
CA GLY A 198 18.06 3.73 -4.27
C GLY A 198 18.09 4.10 -5.76
N ALA A 199 17.11 3.63 -6.53
CA ALA A 199 17.00 3.84 -7.97
C ALA A 199 16.12 5.05 -8.28
N ARG A 200 16.48 5.81 -9.33
CA ARG A 200 15.77 7.03 -9.75
C ARG A 200 14.67 6.75 -10.77
N ASN A 201 14.73 5.62 -11.46
CA ASN A 201 13.77 5.24 -12.49
C ASN A 201 13.75 3.72 -12.70
N ARG A 202 12.73 3.26 -13.46
CA ARG A 202 12.52 1.86 -13.84
C ARG A 202 13.80 1.19 -14.39
N THR A 203 14.49 1.87 -15.30
CA THR A 203 15.71 1.32 -15.91
C THR A 203 16.80 1.10 -14.87
N GLN A 204 16.95 2.03 -13.93
CA GLN A 204 17.91 1.92 -12.85
C GLN A 204 17.53 0.84 -11.83
N ILE A 205 16.23 0.59 -11.60
CA ILE A 205 15.77 -0.58 -10.82
C ILE A 205 16.31 -1.87 -11.44
N VAL A 206 16.09 -2.06 -12.75
CA VAL A 206 16.51 -3.28 -13.47
C VAL A 206 18.03 -3.45 -13.43
N ILE A 207 18.78 -2.38 -13.70
CA ILE A 207 20.24 -2.39 -13.63
C ILE A 207 20.73 -2.77 -12.22
N GLU A 208 20.12 -2.21 -11.18
CA GLU A 208 20.50 -2.48 -9.80
C GLU A 208 20.15 -3.90 -9.36
N ALA A 209 19.02 -4.44 -9.84
CA ALA A 209 18.62 -5.82 -9.59
C ALA A 209 19.58 -6.82 -10.26
N MET A 210 19.97 -6.55 -11.51
CA MET A 210 20.95 -7.37 -12.25
C MET A 210 22.32 -7.38 -11.56
N LYS A 211 22.81 -6.23 -11.10
CA LYS A 211 24.08 -6.16 -10.36
C LYS A 211 24.09 -6.99 -9.07
N ARG A 212 22.92 -7.20 -8.48
CA ARG A 212 22.74 -7.92 -7.21
C ARG A 212 22.35 -9.38 -7.40
N GLY A 213 22.19 -9.86 -8.64
CA GLY A 213 21.81 -11.25 -8.93
C GLY A 213 20.38 -11.63 -8.53
N LEU A 214 19.50 -10.64 -8.27
CA LEU A 214 18.10 -10.89 -7.88
C LEU A 214 17.27 -11.67 -8.92
N PRO A 215 17.46 -11.48 -10.25
CA PRO A 215 16.72 -12.25 -11.25
C PRO A 215 16.99 -13.77 -11.19
N ASP A 216 18.22 -14.17 -10.87
CA ASP A 216 18.60 -15.60 -10.78
C ASP A 216 17.98 -16.27 -9.55
N ILE A 217 17.75 -15.51 -8.47
CA ILE A 217 17.04 -15.98 -7.25
C ILE A 217 15.56 -16.21 -7.55
N LEU A 218 14.96 -15.39 -8.40
CA LEU A 218 13.54 -15.49 -8.78
C LEU A 218 13.29 -16.69 -9.71
N LEU A 219 14.20 -16.96 -10.65
CA LEU A 219 14.10 -18.11 -11.56
C LEU A 219 14.42 -19.44 -10.87
N SER A 220 15.33 -19.46 -9.90
CA SER A 220 15.64 -20.67 -9.12
C SER A 220 14.56 -21.04 -8.09
N GLY A 221 13.81 -20.05 -7.57
CA GLY A 221 12.65 -20.28 -6.68
C GLY A 221 11.42 -20.89 -7.37
N GLN A 222 11.26 -20.70 -8.69
CA GLN A 222 10.16 -21.32 -9.45
C GLN A 222 10.46 -22.75 -9.90
N LEU A 223 11.73 -23.17 -9.92
CA LEU A 223 12.15 -24.52 -10.33
C LEU A 223 12.21 -25.54 -9.18
N SER A 224 11.92 -25.14 -7.93
CA SER A 224 11.90 -26.03 -6.77
C SER A 224 10.48 -26.50 -6.38
N SER A 225 9.48 -26.24 -7.24
CA SER A 225 8.10 -26.68 -7.07
C SER A 225 7.68 -27.66 -8.16
N GLU A 226 8.40 -28.79 -8.28
CA GLU A 226 7.92 -30.01 -8.96
C GLU A 226 8.19 -31.22 -8.07
#